data_AF-A0A7U9X203-F1
#
_entry.id   AF-A0A7U9X203-F1
#
_cell.length_a   1.000
_cell.length_b   1.000
_cell.length_c   1.000
_cell.angle_alpha   90.00
_cell.angle_beta   90.00
_cell.angle_gamma   90.00
#
_symmetry.space_group_name_H-M   'P 1'
#
loop_
_entity.id
_entity.type
_entity.pdbx_description
1 polymer ?
#
loop_
_entity_poly.entity_id
_entity_poly.type
_entity_poly.pdbx_seq_one_letter_code
_entity_poly.pdbx_strand_id
1 'polypeptide(L)' 'MSQKEIAFKLEELMNKAEMTHSLQNTLFTAFYCKEEHSIRDFEWAFVLLGNLIFDIESEMKELTDNIFNNMT' A
#
# COMPACT_ATOMS: atom_id res chain seq x y z
N MET A 1 9.45 15.96 13.26
CA MET A 1 8.33 15.18 13.86
C MET A 1 8.74 14.70 15.24
N SER A 2 7.81 14.62 16.19
CA SER A 2 8.01 13.97 17.48
C SER A 2 8.02 12.44 17.34
N GLN A 3 8.59 11.75 18.32
CA GLN A 3 8.58 10.28 18.36
C GLN A 3 7.16 9.69 18.31
N LYS A 4 6.19 10.36 18.93
CA LYS A 4 4.79 9.93 18.93
C LYS A 4 4.16 10.04 17.53
N GLU A 5 4.43 11.13 16.81
CA GLU A 5 3.95 11.31 15.44
C GLU A 5 4.57 10.30 14.47
N ILE A 6 5.85 9.96 14.67
CA ILE A 6 6.54 8.93 13.88
C ILE A 6 5.91 7.56 14.12
N ALA A 7 5.68 7.18 15.40
CA ALA A 7 5.04 5.91 15.74
C ALA A 7 3.63 5.80 15.14
N PHE A 8 2.84 6.87 15.22
CA PHE A 8 1.51 6.92 14.62
C PHE A 8 1.56 6.76 13.09
N LYS A 9 2.44 7.49 12.38
CA LYS A 9 2.61 7.32 10.93
C LYS A 9 3.05 5.89 10.55
N LEU A 10 3.91 5.25 11.35
CA LEU A 10 4.30 3.85 11.12
C LEU A 10 3.12 2.88 11.27
N GLU A 11 2.25 3.08 12.27
CA GLU A 11 1.03 2.29 12.43
C GLU A 11 0.07 2.48 11.23
N GLU A 12 -0.10 3.72 10.76
CA GLU A 12 -0.92 4.00 9.56
C GLU A 12 -0.36 3.30 8.31
N LEU A 13 0.96 3.35 8.11
CA LEU A 13 1.64 2.67 7.00
C LEU A 13 1.51 1.15 7.09
N MET A 14 1.58 0.58 8.30
CA MET A 14 1.35 -0.85 8.52
C MET A 14 -0.06 -1.25 8.13
N ASN A 15 -1.07 -0.48 8.53
CA ASN A 15 -2.46 -0.73 8.13
C ASN A 15 -2.64 -0.67 6.60
N LYS A 16 -2.04 0.31 5.93
CA LYS A 16 -2.06 0.40 4.44
C LYS A 16 -1.38 -0.80 3.79
N ALA A 17 -0.26 -1.27 4.34
CA ALA A 17 0.42 -2.46 3.85
C ALA A 17 -0.44 -3.72 4.00
N GLU A 18 -1.15 -3.89 5.11
CA GLU A 18 -2.09 -4.99 5.32
C GLU A 18 -3.28 -4.96 4.34
N MET A 19 -3.84 -3.77 4.09
CA MET A 19 -4.88 -3.58 3.08
C MET A 19 -4.39 -3.94 1.67
N THR A 20 -3.18 -3.49 1.33
CA THR A 20 -2.52 -3.79 0.05
C THR A 20 -2.30 -5.29 -0.11
N HIS A 21 -1.81 -5.95 0.94
CA HIS A 21 -1.62 -7.40 0.94
C HIS A 21 -2.94 -8.16 0.80
N SER A 22 -4.00 -7.71 1.48
CA SER A 22 -5.34 -8.30 1.34
C SER A 22 -5.87 -8.18 -0.09
N LEU A 23 -5.72 -7.02 -0.73
CA LEU A 23 -6.10 -6.81 -2.12
C LEU A 23 -5.30 -7.71 -3.08
N GLN A 24 -4.00 -7.87 -2.85
CA GLN A 24 -3.16 -8.81 -3.62
C GLN A 24 -3.68 -10.24 -3.51
N ASN A 25 -4.01 -10.71 -2.31
CA ASN A 25 -4.55 -12.06 -2.10
C ASN A 25 -5.90 -12.26 -2.81
N THR A 26 -6.77 -11.24 -2.79
CA THR A 26 -8.04 -11.25 -3.54
C THR A 26 -7.80 -11.34 -5.05
N LEU A 27 -6.91 -10.50 -5.59
CA LEU A 27 -6.56 -10.54 -7.01
C LEU A 27 -5.92 -11.87 -7.43
N PHE A 28 -5.07 -12.42 -6.57
CA PHE A 28 -4.48 -13.74 -6.79
C PHE A 28 -5.56 -14.83 -6.84
N THR A 29 -6.52 -14.81 -5.92
CA THR A 29 -7.66 -15.75 -5.92
C THR A 29 -8.50 -15.58 -7.18
N ALA A 30 -8.82 -14.34 -7.57
CA ALA A 30 -9.58 -14.03 -8.78
C ALA A 30 -8.89 -14.55 -10.06
N PHE A 31 -7.56 -14.52 -10.12
CA PHE A 31 -6.80 -15.08 -11.24
C PHE A 31 -7.04 -16.59 -11.44
N TYR A 32 -7.23 -17.35 -10.36
CA TYR A 32 -7.56 -18.77 -10.45
C TYR A 32 -9.04 -19.04 -10.76
N CYS A 33 -9.92 -18.05 -10.55
CA CYS A 33 -11.34 -18.10 -10.90
C CYS A 33 -11.65 -17.48 -12.29
N LYS A 34 -10.64 -17.28 -13.14
CA LYS A 34 -10.77 -16.62 -14.46
C LYS A 34 -11.75 -17.25 -15.45
N GLU A 35 -12.17 -18.50 -15.21
CA GLU A 35 -13.18 -19.16 -16.04
C GLU A 35 -14.59 -18.61 -15.78
N GLU A 36 -14.80 -17.96 -14.62
CA GLU A 36 -16.08 -17.41 -14.17
C GLU A 36 -16.20 -15.90 -14.37
N HIS A 37 -15.08 -15.17 -14.53
CA HIS A 37 -15.05 -13.70 -14.55
C HIS A 37 -14.10 -13.14 -15.62
N SER A 38 -14.49 -12.01 -16.23
CA SER A 38 -13.68 -11.33 -17.26
C SER A 38 -12.55 -10.55 -16.62
N ILE A 39 -11.37 -10.50 -17.26
CA ILE A 39 -10.24 -9.68 -16.81
C ILE A 39 -10.59 -8.19 -16.69
N ARG A 40 -11.52 -7.70 -17.53
CA ARG A 40 -12.00 -6.31 -17.49
C ARG A 40 -12.69 -5.96 -16.16
N ASP A 41 -13.25 -6.95 -15.48
CA ASP A 41 -13.91 -6.75 -14.19
C ASP A 41 -12.89 -6.51 -13.06
N PHE A 42 -11.59 -6.75 -13.31
CA PHE A 42 -10.51 -6.60 -12.33
C PHE A 42 -9.45 -5.57 -12.70
N GLU A 43 -9.48 -4.98 -13.90
CA GLU A 43 -8.49 -3.97 -14.34
C GLU A 43 -8.38 -2.80 -13.33
N TRP A 44 -9.51 -2.31 -12.82
CA TRP A 44 -9.54 -1.25 -11.81
C TRP A 44 -8.85 -1.65 -10.51
N ALA A 45 -8.91 -2.94 -10.13
CA ALA A 45 -8.34 -3.44 -8.90
C ALA A 45 -6.82 -3.57 -9.00
N PHE A 46 -6.28 -3.91 -10.18
CA PHE A 46 -4.84 -3.82 -10.44
C PHE A 46 -4.33 -2.38 -10.42
N VAL A 47 -5.10 -1.43 -10.99
CA VAL A 47 -4.76 0.01 -10.93
C VAL A 47 -4.78 0.50 -9.47
N LEU A 48 -5.81 0.14 -8.71
CA LEU A 48 -5.90 0.47 -7.29
C LEU A 48 -4.72 -0.10 -6.49
N LEU A 49 -4.33 -1.34 -6.75
CA LEU A 49 -3.17 -1.96 -6.12
C LEU A 49 -1.88 -1.17 -6.41
N GLY A 50 -1.68 -0.76 -7.66
CA GLY A 50 -0.54 0.08 -8.05
C GLY A 50 -0.52 1.41 -7.31
N ASN A 51 -1.66 2.09 -7.20
CA ASN A 51 -1.77 3.35 -6.49
C ASN A 51 -1.46 3.19 -4.99
N LEU A 52 -1.99 2.16 -4.33
CA LEU A 52 -1.71 1.90 -2.91
C LEU A 52 -0.23 1.64 -2.64
N ILE A 53 0.44 0.87 -3.50
CA ILE A 53 1.88 0.61 -3.39
C ILE A 53 2.67 1.92 -3.53
N PHE A 54 2.31 2.74 -4.52
CA PHE A 54 2.97 4.02 -4.76
C PHE A 54 2.79 4.99 -3.58
N ASP A 55 1.58 5.07 -3.03
CA ASP A 55 1.29 5.93 -1.87
C ASP A 55 2.11 5.50 -0.64
N ILE A 56 2.17 4.19 -0.36
CA ILE A 56 3.01 3.64 0.72
C ILE A 56 4.49 3.97 0.51
N GLU A 57 5.01 3.79 -0.72
CA GLU A 57 6.40 4.12 -1.04
C GLU A 57 6.69 5.61 -0.80
N SER A 58 5.82 6.49 -1.29
CA SER A 58 5.96 7.94 -1.14
C SER A 58 5.94 8.36 0.33
N GLU A 59 5.01 7.84 1.12
CA GLU A 59 4.91 8.15 2.55
C GLU A 59 6.08 7.58 3.37
N MET A 60 6.57 6.39 3.03
CA MET A 60 7.78 5.81 3.64
C MET A 60 9.02 6.66 3.35
N LYS A 61 9.13 7.19 2.12
CA LYS A 61 10.20 8.11 1.74
C LYS A 61 10.11 9.42 2.53
N GLU A 62 8.93 10.02 2.59
CA GLU A 62 8.69 11.24 3.38
C GLU A 62 9.02 11.01 4.86
N LEU A 63 8.64 9.86 5.41
CA LEU A 63 8.94 9.50 6.79
C LEU A 63 10.46 9.33 7.01
N THR A 64 11.15 8.69 6.07
CA THR A 64 12.62 8.54 6.11
C THR A 64 13.30 9.89 6.08
N ASP A 65 12.89 10.78 5.17
CA ASP A 65 13.41 12.15 5.06
C ASP A 65 13.17 12.94 6.36
N ASN A 66 11.97 12.82 6.94
CA ASN A 66 11.63 13.48 8.19
C ASN A 66 12.42 12.97 9.41
N ILE A 67 12.78 11.69 9.43
CA ILE A 67 13.52 11.08 10.54
C ILE A 67 15.02 11.38 10.40
N PHE A 68 15.59 11.20 9.22
CA PHE A 68 17.04 11.16 9.04
C PHE A 68 17.63 12.37 8.30
N ASN A 69 16.89 12.98 7.38
CA ASN A 69 17.39 14.09 6.56
C ASN A 69 17.11 15.47 7.18
N ASN A 70 16.19 15.56 8.16
CA ASN A 70 16.02 16.76 8.99
C ASN A 70 16.97 16.78 10.22
N MET A 71 17.96 15.87 10.32
CA MET A 71 18.97 15.86 11.40
C MET A 71 20.29 16.56 11.03
N THR A 72 20.37 17.25 9.90
CA THR A 72 21.49 18.12 9.48
C THR A 72 21.13 19.59 9.56
#